data_AF-A0A0S8D731-F1
#
_entry.id   AF-A0A0S8D731-F1
#
_cell.length_a   1.000
_cell.length_b   1.000
_cell.length_c   1.000
_cell.angle_alpha   90.00
_cell.angle_beta   90.00
_cell.angle_gamma   90.00
#
_symmetry.space_group_name_H-M   'P 1'
#
loop_
_entity.id
_entity.type
_entity.pdbx_description
1 polymer ?
#
loop_
_entity_poly.entity_id
_entity_poly.type
_entity_poly.pdbx_seq_one_letter_code
_entity_poly.pdbx_strand_id
1 'polypeptide(L)'
;MDKPIHSAGSSAEEIITWAKSHEMETCFDRADSLKPCPIGETGACCRVCHMGPCRLVGKNAEEEARGVCGATLGTVAARNFLRMIAAGTSAHSDHSRDMANTLL
;
A
#
# COMPACT_ATOMS: atom_id res chain seq x y z
N MET A 1 25.25 -18.02 -7.56
CA MET A 1 24.30 -17.19 -6.80
C MET A 1 23.12 -18.07 -6.48
N ASP A 2 22.76 -18.19 -5.21
CA ASP A 2 21.63 -19.02 -4.82
C ASP A 2 20.33 -18.47 -5.41
N LYS A 3 19.43 -19.37 -5.82
CA LYS A 3 18.11 -19.01 -6.33
C LYS A 3 17.33 -18.31 -5.21
N PRO A 4 16.74 -17.12 -5.43
CA PRO A 4 15.93 -16.47 -4.42
C PRO A 4 14.73 -17.36 -4.07
N ILE A 5 14.48 -17.51 -2.78
CA ILE A 5 13.30 -18.20 -2.22
C ILE A 5 12.24 -17.13 -1.99
N HIS A 6 11.12 -17.23 -2.71
CA HIS A 6 9.97 -16.33 -2.65
C HIS A 6 8.92 -16.75 -1.61
N SER A 7 8.86 -18.05 -1.28
CA SER A 7 7.91 -18.63 -0.33
C SER A 7 8.55 -19.71 0.53
N ALA A 8 8.22 -19.71 1.82
CA ALA A 8 8.59 -20.80 2.72
C ALA A 8 7.77 -22.09 2.47
N GLY A 9 6.65 -22.00 1.73
CA GLY A 9 5.84 -23.15 1.35
C GLY A 9 6.37 -23.82 0.08
N SER A 10 6.77 -25.09 0.18
CA SER A 10 7.34 -25.85 -0.95
C SER A 10 6.40 -25.92 -2.16
N SER A 11 5.11 -26.13 -1.93
CA SER A 11 4.10 -26.18 -3.00
C SER A 11 3.96 -24.83 -3.74
N ALA A 12 4.06 -23.71 -3.03
CA ALA A 12 4.05 -22.40 -3.65
C ALA A 12 5.29 -22.20 -4.54
N GLU A 13 6.46 -22.69 -4.12
CA GLU A 13 7.69 -22.59 -4.92
C GLU A 13 7.68 -23.44 -6.19
N GLU A 14 7.07 -24.62 -6.12
CA GLU A 14 6.84 -25.44 -7.31
C GLU A 14 5.96 -24.69 -8.33
N ILE A 15 4.88 -24.06 -7.85
CA ILE A 15 3.98 -23.26 -8.70
C ILE A 15 4.69 -22.04 -9.28
N ILE A 16 5.48 -21.31 -8.49
CA ILE A 16 6.24 -20.14 -8.97
C ILE A 16 7.28 -20.56 -10.02
N THR A 17 7.97 -21.69 -9.79
CA THR A 17 8.94 -22.22 -10.75
C THR A 17 8.27 -22.67 -12.05
N TRP A 18 7.10 -23.30 -11.96
CA TRP A 18 6.28 -23.66 -13.11
C TRP A 18 5.78 -22.43 -13.86
N ALA A 19 5.32 -21.38 -13.17
CA ALA A 19 4.89 -20.14 -13.80
C ALA A 19 6.04 -19.50 -14.60
N LYS A 20 7.24 -19.48 -14.02
CA LYS A 20 8.45 -19.00 -14.70
C LYS A 20 8.80 -19.82 -15.95
N SER A 21 8.63 -21.14 -15.94
CA SER A 21 8.90 -21.97 -17.12
C SER A 21 7.88 -21.78 -18.24
N HIS A 22 6.73 -21.16 -17.95
CA HIS A 22 5.67 -20.82 -18.91
C HIS A 22 5.63 -19.33 -19.24
N GLU A 23 6.67 -18.58 -18.85
CA GLU A 23 6.77 -17.13 -19.11
C GLU A 23 5.59 -16.33 -18.52
N MET A 24 5.03 -16.82 -17.41
CA MET A 24 3.92 -16.18 -16.71
C MET A 24 4.44 -15.30 -15.57
N GLU A 25 4.02 -14.03 -15.56
CA GLU A 25 4.38 -13.08 -14.51
C GLU A 25 3.60 -13.36 -13.21
N THR A 26 4.31 -13.41 -12.08
CA THR A 26 3.74 -13.57 -10.74
C THR A 26 3.77 -12.26 -9.93
N CYS A 27 3.17 -12.25 -8.74
CA CYS A 27 3.27 -11.10 -7.84
C CYS A 27 4.70 -10.83 -7.35
N PHE A 28 5.55 -11.86 -7.29
CA PHE A 28 6.95 -11.73 -6.89
C PHE A 28 7.76 -10.97 -7.95
N ASP A 29 7.57 -11.32 -9.23
CA ASP A 29 8.22 -10.62 -10.33
C ASP A 29 7.82 -9.12 -10.36
N ARG A 30 6.53 -8.84 -10.12
CA ARG A 30 6.05 -7.45 -9.99
C ARG A 30 6.66 -6.73 -8.80
N ALA A 31 6.78 -7.38 -7.65
CA ALA A 31 7.39 -6.78 -6.47
C ALA A 31 8.88 -6.46 -6.69
N ASP A 32 9.62 -7.37 -7.32
CA ASP A 32 11.03 -7.19 -7.64
C ASP A 32 11.27 -6.07 -8.67
N SER A 33 10.36 -5.95 -9.65
CA SER A 33 10.45 -4.91 -10.68
C SER A 33 10.07 -3.51 -10.19
N LEU A 34 9.21 -3.42 -9.16
CA LEU A 34 8.64 -2.17 -8.69
C LEU A 34 9.47 -1.56 -7.56
N LYS A 35 10.14 -0.43 -7.83
CA LYS A 35 10.82 0.33 -6.79
C LYS A 35 9.81 0.99 -5.84
N PRO A 36 9.92 0.81 -4.51
CA PRO A 36 9.09 1.53 -3.55
C PRO A 36 9.20 3.05 -3.73
N CYS A 37 8.07 3.75 -3.58
CA CYS A 37 8.05 5.21 -3.66
C CYS A 37 8.53 5.81 -2.32
N PRO A 38 9.67 6.52 -2.28
CA PRO A 38 10.26 6.99 -1.02
C PRO A 38 9.39 8.03 -0.28
N ILE A 39 8.50 8.72 -1.01
CA ILE A 39 7.58 9.72 -0.45
C ILE A 39 6.31 9.06 0.07
N GLY A 40 5.82 8.05 -0.65
CA GLY A 40 4.60 7.32 -0.27
C GLY A 40 4.83 6.43 0.94
N GLU A 41 5.97 5.76 0.99
CA GLU A 41 6.41 4.89 2.10
C GLU A 41 6.44 5.62 3.44
N THR A 42 6.91 6.87 3.44
CA THR A 42 6.95 7.74 4.63
C THR A 42 5.62 8.44 4.93
N GLY A 43 4.58 8.21 4.13
CA GLY A 43 3.26 8.84 4.29
C GLY A 43 3.22 10.33 3.90
N ALA A 44 4.26 10.85 3.25
CA ALA A 44 4.47 12.27 2.97
C ALA A 44 3.76 12.80 1.70
N CYS A 45 2.97 11.97 1.03
CA CYS A 45 2.22 12.32 -0.18
C CYS A 45 0.73 12.49 0.12
N CYS A 46 0.16 13.66 -0.20
CA CYS A 46 -1.27 13.94 -0.06
C CYS A 46 -1.94 14.10 -1.42
N ARG A 47 -3.00 13.32 -1.65
CA ARG A 47 -3.83 13.31 -2.87
C ARG A 47 -5.32 13.33 -2.56
N VAL A 48 -5.68 14.07 -1.51
CA VAL A 48 -7.04 14.17 -0.96
C VAL A 48 -7.95 15.08 -1.78
N CYS A 49 -7.37 16.05 -2.51
CA CYS A 49 -8.11 17.05 -3.28
C CYS A 49 -7.35 17.41 -4.56
N HIS A 50 -7.99 18.21 -5.43
CA HIS A 50 -7.45 18.63 -6.72
C HIS A 50 -6.42 19.78 -6.66
N MET A 51 -6.15 20.35 -5.47
CA MET A 51 -5.04 21.32 -5.31
C MET A 51 -3.67 20.64 -5.23
N GLY A 52 -3.66 19.34 -4.89
CA GLY A 52 -2.44 18.53 -4.85
C GLY A 52 -2.06 17.95 -6.22
N PRO A 53 -1.15 16.96 -6.27
CA PRO A 53 -0.58 16.24 -5.13
C PRO A 53 0.42 17.09 -4.34
N CYS A 54 0.25 17.18 -3.02
CA CYS A 54 1.24 17.80 -2.14
C CYS A 54 2.29 16.76 -1.73
N ARG A 55 3.57 17.11 -1.81
CA ARG A 55 4.70 16.27 -1.38
C ARG A 55 5.46 16.99 -0.26
N LEU A 56 5.47 16.43 0.93
CA LEU A 56 6.03 17.05 2.13
C LEU A 56 7.41 16.45 2.40
N VAL A 57 8.39 16.88 1.60
CA VAL A 57 9.76 16.33 1.59
C VAL A 57 10.78 17.40 1.96
N GLY A 58 11.92 17.00 2.51
CA GLY A 58 12.99 17.91 2.95
C GLY A 58 13.63 17.43 4.24
N LYS A 59 14.77 18.02 4.61
CA LYS A 59 15.49 17.66 5.85
C LYS A 59 14.70 17.98 7.12
N ASN A 60 13.96 19.10 7.11
CA ASN A 60 13.14 19.59 8.24
C ASN A 60 11.63 19.47 7.92
N ALA A 61 11.24 18.44 7.18
CA ALA A 61 9.87 18.34 6.67
C ALA A 61 8.82 18.19 7.79
N GLU A 62 9.20 17.60 8.92
CA GLU A 62 8.32 17.47 10.08
C GLU A 62 7.92 18.83 10.65
N GLU A 63 8.87 19.77 10.79
CA GLU A 63 8.58 21.10 11.32
C GLU A 63 8.02 22.04 10.25
N GLU A 64 8.64 22.08 9.06
CA GLU A 64 8.46 23.15 8.07
C GLU A 64 7.49 22.78 6.94
N ALA A 65 7.38 21.50 6.56
CA ALA A 65 6.61 21.15 5.38
C ALA A 65 5.10 21.31 5.61
N ARG A 66 4.43 21.93 4.64
CA ARG A 66 2.99 22.13 4.61
C ARG A 66 2.45 21.85 3.21
N GLY A 67 1.28 21.23 3.12
CA GLY A 67 0.52 21.16 1.88
C GLY A 67 -0.06 22.53 1.50
N VAL A 68 -0.61 22.65 0.29
CA VAL A 68 -1.23 23.91 -0.21
C VAL A 68 -2.29 24.46 0.75
N CYS A 69 -3.03 23.58 1.44
CA CYS A 69 -4.03 23.96 2.42
C CYS A 69 -3.50 24.21 3.84
N GLY A 70 -2.18 24.15 4.05
CA GLY A 70 -1.54 24.28 5.37
C GLY A 70 -1.44 23.00 6.20
N ALA A 71 -1.85 21.84 5.67
CA ALA A 71 -1.71 20.57 6.40
C ALA A 71 -0.24 20.19 6.60
N THR A 72 0.15 19.85 7.84
CA THR A 72 1.52 19.43 8.20
C THR A 72 1.82 17.99 7.75
N LEU A 73 3.09 17.58 7.76
CA LEU A 73 3.49 16.20 7.49
C LEU A 73 2.76 15.20 8.40
N GLY A 74 2.77 15.43 9.72
CA GLY A 74 2.03 14.60 10.68
C GLY A 74 0.52 14.55 10.40
N THR A 75 -0.08 15.67 10.00
CA THR A 75 -1.50 15.71 9.61
C THR A 75 -1.77 14.85 8.37
N VAL A 76 -0.91 14.93 7.35
CA VAL A 76 -1.05 14.15 6.12
C VAL A 76 -0.86 12.65 6.40
N ALA A 77 0.19 12.28 7.15
CA ALA A 77 0.46 10.90 7.53
C ALA A 77 -0.71 10.30 8.33
N ALA A 78 -1.23 11.01 9.34
CA ALA A 78 -2.37 10.56 10.13
C ALA A 78 -3.64 10.37 9.29
N ARG A 79 -3.94 11.28 8.35
CA ARG A 79 -5.10 11.16 7.44
C ARG A 79 -4.98 9.97 6.51
N ASN A 80 -3.78 9.74 5.96
CA ASN A 80 -3.51 8.59 5.10
C ASN A 80 -3.70 7.28 5.88
N PHE A 81 -3.18 7.21 7.11
CA PHE A 81 -3.36 6.08 8.01
C PHE A 81 -4.83 5.82 8.35
N LEU A 82 -5.58 6.86 8.75
CA LEU A 82 -7.00 6.74 9.05
C LEU A 82 -7.82 6.21 7.86
N ARG A 83 -7.48 6.61 6.63
CA ARG A 83 -8.16 6.10 5.43
C ARG A 83 -7.91 4.62 5.18
N MET A 84 -6.72 4.10 5.50
CA MET A 84 -6.45 2.66 5.42
C MET A 84 -7.30 1.89 6.44
N ILE A 85 -7.41 2.41 7.66
CA ILE A 85 -8.29 1.83 8.69
C ILE A 85 -9.74 1.83 8.19
N ALA A 86 -10.24 2.98 7.73
CA ALA A 86 -11.61 3.11 7.27
C ALA A 86 -11.93 2.14 6.12
N ALA A 87 -11.01 1.95 5.16
CA ALA A 87 -11.19 0.99 4.08
C ALA A 87 -11.25 -0.47 4.59
N GLY A 88 -10.35 -0.86 5.49
CA GLY A 88 -10.37 -2.20 6.10
C GLY A 88 -11.61 -2.44 6.96
N THR A 89 -12.02 -1.45 7.75
CA THR A 89 -13.27 -1.50 8.54
C THR A 89 -14.48 -1.64 7.63
N SER A 90 -14.55 -0.90 6.52
CA SER A 90 -15.65 -1.01 5.55
C SER A 90 -15.73 -2.41 4.95
N ALA A 91 -14.59 -3.03 4.59
CA ALA A 91 -14.56 -4.38 4.04
C ALA A 91 -15.13 -5.42 5.02
N HIS A 92 -14.73 -5.38 6.29
CA HIS A 92 -15.29 -6.29 7.31
C HIS A 92 -16.74 -5.96 7.66
N SER A 93 -17.11 -4.67 7.66
CA SER A 93 -18.47 -4.23 7.92
C SER A 93 -19.44 -4.78 6.87
N ASP A 94 -19.12 -4.65 5.59
CA ASP A 94 -19.99 -5.15 4.51
C ASP A 94 -20.03 -6.67 4.46
N HIS A 95 -18.90 -7.35 4.66
CA HIS A 95 -18.89 -8.81 4.80
C HIS A 95 -19.80 -9.28 5.96
N SER A 96 -19.76 -8.61 7.10
CA SER A 96 -20.62 -8.95 8.25
C SER A 96 -22.10 -8.63 7.98
N ARG A 97 -22.37 -7.55 7.24
CA ARG A 97 -23.73 -7.16 6.84
C ARG A 97 -24.35 -8.21 5.91
N ASP A 98 -23.58 -8.73 4.95
CA ASP A 98 -24.05 -9.80 4.05
C ASP A 98 -24.40 -11.08 4.82
N MET A 99 -23.58 -11.44 5.81
CA MET A 99 -23.90 -12.55 6.71
C MET A 99 -25.17 -12.30 7.53
N ALA A 100 -25.35 -11.09 8.06
CA ALA A 100 -26.56 -10.73 8.78
C ALA A 100 -27.81 -10.82 7.89
N ASN A 101 -27.75 -10.33 6.65
CA ASN A 101 -28.85 -10.42 5.70
C ASN A 101 -29.18 -11.87 5.28
N THR A 102 -28.22 -12.78 5.34
CA THR A 102 -28.46 -14.22 5.07
C THR A 102 -29.31 -14.86 6.17
N LEU A 103 -29.31 -14.29 7.38
CA LEU A 103 -30.05 -14.79 8.54
C LEU A 103 -31.41 -14.11 8.75
N LEU A 104 -31.77 -13.13 7.93
CA LEU A 104 -33.05 -12.41 7.94
C LEU A 104 -34.03 -13.00 6.92
#